data_AF-A0A962F3S1-F1
#
_entry.id   AF-A0A962F3S1-F1
#
_cell.length_a   1.000
_cell.length_b   1.000
_cell.length_c   1.000
_cell.angle_alpha   90.00
_cell.angle_beta   90.00
_cell.angle_gamma   90.00
#
_symmetry.space_group_name_H-M   'P 1'
#
loop_
_entity.id
_entity.type
_entity.pdbx_description
1 polymer ?
#
loop_
_entity_poly.entity_id
_entity_poly.type
_entity_poly.pdbx_seq_one_letter_code
_entity_poly.pdbx_strand_id
1 'polypeptide(L)'
;MLILEFTTQTEATNCLAAINGMAADYWSAQGFTVLDGSNGKELVGKKKGVDNLNAAHTLTWDQVKDSPEGTFYISSLSNEPRFAPALETLGMAFTFVEKEFPAAWEPAEPV
;
A
#
# COMPACT_ATOMS: atom_id res chain seq x y z
N MET A 1 -4.01 5.07 -13.36
CA MET A 1 -3.53 4.60 -12.04
C MET A 1 -4.67 3.85 -11.41
N LEU A 2 -4.47 2.61 -11.00
CA LEU A 2 -5.54 1.81 -10.40
C LEU A 2 -5.67 2.09 -8.90
N ILE A 3 -6.90 2.08 -8.39
CA ILE A 3 -7.24 2.20 -6.97
C ILE A 3 -8.09 1.04 -6.52
N LEU A 4 -8.03 0.73 -5.22
CA LEU A 4 -8.99 -0.10 -4.52
C LEU A 4 -9.93 0.83 -3.77
N GLU A 5 -11.21 0.76 -4.06
CA GLU A 5 -12.24 1.57 -3.41
C GLU A 5 -13.06 0.72 -2.42
N PHE A 6 -13.34 1.32 -1.27
CA PHE A 6 -14.02 0.72 -0.12
C PHE A 6 -15.18 1.60 0.34
N THR A 7 -16.20 0.97 0.89
CA THR A 7 -17.36 1.67 1.46
C THR A 7 -17.07 2.24 2.85
N THR A 8 -16.06 1.73 3.56
CA THR A 8 -15.74 2.16 4.93
C THR A 8 -14.25 2.41 5.13
N GLN A 9 -13.92 3.39 5.98
CA GLN A 9 -12.54 3.71 6.33
C GLN A 9 -11.84 2.55 7.05
N THR A 10 -12.57 1.85 7.93
CA THR A 10 -12.06 0.70 8.67
C THR A 10 -11.62 -0.41 7.72
N GLU A 11 -12.42 -0.72 6.70
CA GLU A 11 -12.08 -1.75 5.73
C GLU A 11 -10.87 -1.34 4.87
N ALA A 12 -10.84 -0.09 4.39
CA ALA A 12 -9.69 0.45 3.66
C ALA A 12 -8.40 0.38 4.50
N THR A 13 -8.49 0.73 5.79
CA THR A 13 -7.36 0.71 6.72
C THR A 13 -6.86 -0.71 6.97
N ASN A 14 -7.78 -1.66 7.18
CA ASN A 14 -7.44 -3.06 7.39
C ASN A 14 -6.81 -3.69 6.13
N CYS A 15 -7.34 -3.35 4.95
CA CYS A 15 -6.78 -3.80 3.67
C CYS A 15 -5.38 -3.23 3.45
N LEU A 16 -5.18 -1.93 3.70
CA LEU A 16 -3.86 -1.30 3.64
C LEU A 16 -2.85 -1.95 4.60
N ALA A 17 -3.29 -2.30 5.82
CA ALA A 17 -2.43 -3.02 6.77
C ALA A 17 -2.02 -4.40 6.25
N ALA A 18 -2.94 -5.14 5.62
CA ALA A 18 -2.64 -6.43 4.99
C ALA A 18 -1.64 -6.28 3.83
N ILE A 19 -1.82 -5.27 2.97
CA ILE A 19 -0.89 -4.93 1.89
C ILE A 19 0.51 -4.64 2.45
N ASN A 20 0.61 -3.81 3.49
CA ASN A 20 1.89 -3.48 4.13
C ASN A 20 2.55 -4.74 4.73
N GLY A 21 1.77 -5.69 5.24
CA GLY A 21 2.25 -7.00 5.67
C GLY A 21 2.83 -7.82 4.52
N MET A 22 2.11 -7.95 3.41
CA MET A 22 2.57 -8.67 2.22
C MET A 22 3.85 -8.05 1.63
N ALA A 23 3.91 -6.72 1.59
CA ALA A 23 5.11 -6.01 1.18
C ALA A 23 6.30 -6.34 2.12
N ALA A 24 6.07 -6.36 3.42
CA ALA A 24 7.10 -6.68 4.40
C ALA A 24 7.63 -8.10 4.26
N ASP A 25 6.74 -9.07 4.06
CA ASP A 25 7.11 -10.47 3.85
C ASP A 25 7.95 -10.62 2.58
N TYR A 26 7.56 -9.94 1.50
CA TYR A 26 8.34 -9.91 0.25
C TYR A 26 9.75 -9.38 0.49
N TRP A 27 9.91 -8.21 1.11
CA TRP A 27 11.23 -7.63 1.34
C TRP A 27 12.08 -8.46 2.30
N SER A 28 11.47 -9.05 3.32
CA SER A 28 12.13 -10.00 4.21
C SER A 28 12.68 -11.19 3.44
N ALA A 29 11.90 -11.75 2.50
CA ALA A 29 12.34 -12.85 1.62
C ALA A 29 13.47 -12.43 0.65
N GLN A 30 13.55 -11.14 0.29
CA GLN A 30 14.67 -10.57 -0.48
C GLN A 30 15.92 -10.27 0.36
N GLY A 31 15.91 -10.63 1.65
CA GLY A 31 17.02 -10.45 2.58
C GLY A 31 17.07 -9.08 3.24
N PHE A 32 16.03 -8.25 3.12
CA PHE A 32 15.96 -7.00 3.86
C PHE A 32 15.56 -7.25 5.31
N THR A 33 16.07 -6.41 6.22
CA THR A 33 15.52 -6.36 7.58
C THR A 33 14.29 -5.47 7.59
N VAL A 34 13.16 -5.98 8.07
CA VAL A 34 11.93 -5.20 8.26
C VAL A 34 11.68 -5.02 9.75
N LEU A 35 11.51 -3.78 10.19
CA LEU A 35 11.21 -3.42 11.59
C LEU A 35 9.83 -2.77 11.68
N ASP A 36 9.17 -2.93 12.83
CA ASP A 36 8.02 -2.12 13.17
C ASP A 36 8.54 -0.78 13.74
N GLY A 37 8.37 0.29 12.96
CA GLY A 37 8.76 1.65 13.31
C GLY A 37 7.56 2.51 13.72
N SER A 38 7.85 3.74 14.13
CA SER A 38 6.84 4.69 14.62
C SER A 38 5.80 5.09 13.57
N ASN A 39 6.15 4.96 12.28
CA ASN A 39 5.32 5.37 11.13
C ASN A 39 4.84 4.18 10.28
N GLY A 40 4.86 2.96 10.82
CA GLY A 40 4.54 1.73 10.10
C GLY A 40 5.76 0.82 9.98
N LYS A 41 5.81 -0.02 8.94
CA LYS A 41 6.95 -0.92 8.71
C LYS A 41 8.10 -0.17 8.06
N GLU A 42 9.33 -0.42 8.51
CA GLU A 42 10.56 0.23 8.04
C GLU A 42 11.53 -0.80 7.45
N LEU A 43 12.12 -0.48 6.30
CA LEU A 43 13.18 -1.27 5.67
C LEU A 43 14.56 -0.79 6.13
N VAL A 44 15.37 -1.72 6.61
CA VAL A 44 16.69 -1.47 7.20
C VAL A 44 17.75 -2.33 6.48
N GLY A 45 18.03 -2.01 5.20
CA GLY A 45 19.11 -2.60 4.40
C GLY A 45 19.07 -4.13 4.18
N LYS A 46 19.97 -4.67 3.34
CA LYS A 46 20.04 -6.12 3.01
C LYS A 46 21.01 -6.93 3.88
N LYS A 47 21.97 -6.27 4.54
CA LYS A 47 22.97 -6.93 5.39
C LYS A 47 23.18 -6.17 6.68
N LYS A 48 22.96 -6.86 7.80
CA LYS A 48 23.38 -6.42 9.14
C LYS A 48 24.90 -6.18 9.13
N GLY A 49 25.32 -4.92 9.09
CA GLY A 49 26.73 -4.50 9.21
C GLY A 49 27.49 -4.14 7.91
N VAL A 50 26.83 -4.03 6.75
CA VAL A 50 27.51 -3.60 5.49
C VAL A 50 26.78 -2.44 4.81
N ASP A 51 25.46 -2.46 4.82
CA ASP A 51 24.67 -1.28 4.42
C ASP A 51 24.52 -0.35 5.62
N ASN A 52 24.51 0.95 5.38
CA ASN A 52 24.23 1.96 6.38
C ASN A 52 22.82 1.67 6.93
N LEU A 53 22.72 0.96 8.06
CA LEU A 53 21.48 0.57 8.76
C LEU A 53 20.59 1.78 9.09
N ASN A 54 21.06 3.00 8.81
CA ASN A 54 20.40 4.25 9.10
C ASN A 54 19.60 4.83 7.93
N ALA A 55 19.63 4.23 6.73
CA ALA A 55 18.69 4.61 5.67
C ALA A 55 17.35 3.87 5.90
N ALA A 56 16.66 4.25 6.98
CA ALA A 56 15.31 3.76 7.24
C ALA A 56 14.39 4.31 6.14
N HIS A 57 13.81 3.41 5.35
CA HIS A 57 12.76 3.76 4.39
C HIS A 57 11.43 3.22 4.88
N THR A 58 10.39 4.03 4.85
CA THR A 58 9.03 3.61 5.16
C THR A 58 8.52 2.68 4.07
N LEU A 59 7.99 1.52 4.46
CA LEU A 59 7.43 0.52 3.55
C LEU A 59 5.95 0.79 3.20
N THR A 60 5.33 1.75 3.88
CA THR A 60 3.93 2.09 3.70
C THR A 60 3.57 2.23 2.22
N TRP A 61 2.67 1.35 1.80
CA TRP A 61 2.23 1.22 0.41
C TRP A 61 1.53 2.46 -0.11
N ASP A 62 0.57 2.94 0.67
CA ASP A 62 -0.20 4.14 0.42
C ASP A 62 -0.80 4.66 1.74
N GLN A 63 -1.62 5.70 1.66
CA GLN A 63 -2.49 6.18 2.72
C GLN A 63 -3.94 6.02 2.28
N VAL A 64 -4.83 5.75 3.25
CA VAL A 64 -6.28 5.79 3.01
C VAL A 64 -6.69 7.23 2.72
N LYS A 65 -7.35 7.44 1.59
CA LYS A 65 -7.83 8.75 1.12
C LYS A 65 -9.35 8.74 1.01
N ASP A 66 -9.97 9.86 1.32
CA ASP A 66 -11.39 10.10 1.10
C ASP A 66 -11.66 10.43 -0.37
N SER A 67 -12.71 9.86 -0.93
CA SER A 67 -13.21 10.25 -2.25
C SER A 67 -14.25 11.37 -2.13
N PRO A 68 -14.47 12.16 -3.21
CA PRO A 68 -15.59 13.10 -3.30
C PRO A 68 -16.98 12.43 -3.19
N GLU A 69 -17.05 11.12 -3.37
CA GLU A 69 -18.28 10.32 -3.39
C GLU A 69 -18.61 9.71 -2.01
N GLY A 70 -17.80 10.01 -0.98
CA GLY A 70 -18.00 9.49 0.37
C GLY A 70 -17.50 8.05 0.57
N THR A 71 -16.67 7.57 -0.35
CA THR A 71 -15.95 6.28 -0.24
C THR A 71 -14.50 6.52 0.18
N PHE A 72 -13.77 5.44 0.39
CA PHE A 72 -12.35 5.47 0.77
C PHE A 72 -11.54 4.71 -0.26
N TYR A 73 -10.33 5.15 -0.56
CA TYR A 73 -9.48 4.46 -1.52
C TYR A 73 -8.00 4.45 -1.15
N ILE A 74 -7.31 3.45 -1.69
CA ILE A 74 -5.84 3.32 -1.69
C ILE A 74 -5.38 2.91 -3.09
N SER A 75 -4.12 3.11 -3.40
CA SER A 75 -3.49 2.69 -4.66
C SER A 75 -3.48 1.18 -4.75
N SER A 76 -3.91 0.63 -5.89
CA SER A 76 -3.93 -0.81 -6.10
C SER A 76 -2.51 -1.40 -6.13
N LEU A 77 -2.39 -2.62 -5.60
CA LEU A 77 -1.22 -3.48 -5.76
C LEU A 77 -0.86 -3.72 -7.24
N SER A 78 -1.86 -3.73 -8.12
CA SER A 78 -1.68 -3.98 -9.56
C SER A 78 -0.86 -2.91 -10.27
N ASN A 79 -0.70 -1.72 -9.68
CA ASN A 79 0.20 -0.69 -10.21
C ASN A 79 1.68 -1.11 -10.14
N GLU A 80 2.01 -2.12 -9.33
CA GLU A 80 3.34 -2.70 -9.21
C GLU A 80 3.29 -4.19 -9.60
N PRO A 81 3.87 -4.58 -10.75
CA PRO A 81 3.78 -5.94 -11.28
C PRO A 81 4.23 -7.03 -10.30
N ARG A 82 5.15 -6.72 -9.38
CA ARG A 82 5.62 -7.67 -8.35
C ARG A 82 4.55 -8.07 -7.34
N PHE A 83 3.56 -7.21 -7.09
CA PHE A 83 2.48 -7.44 -6.13
C PHE A 83 1.13 -7.70 -6.78
N ALA A 84 1.00 -7.57 -8.11
CA ALA A 84 -0.24 -7.88 -8.83
C ALA A 84 -0.84 -9.27 -8.50
N PRO A 85 -0.05 -10.36 -8.35
CA PRO A 85 -0.61 -11.67 -7.98
C PRO A 85 -1.23 -11.70 -6.57
N ALA A 86 -0.82 -10.81 -5.67
CA ALA A 86 -1.35 -10.76 -4.31
C ALA A 86 -2.76 -10.13 -4.24
N LEU A 87 -3.22 -9.48 -5.31
CA LEU A 87 -4.57 -8.92 -5.39
C LEU A 87 -5.66 -10.00 -5.25
N GLU A 88 -5.45 -11.17 -5.85
CA GLU A 88 -6.41 -12.29 -5.72
C GLU A 88 -6.56 -12.73 -4.26
N THR A 89 -5.46 -12.78 -3.51
CA THR A 89 -5.47 -13.12 -2.08
C THR A 89 -6.17 -12.05 -1.25
N LEU A 90 -5.99 -10.77 -1.59
CA LEU A 90 -6.72 -9.68 -0.94
C LEU A 90 -8.22 -9.73 -1.23
N GLY A 91 -8.62 -10.03 -2.47
CA GLY A 91 -10.03 -10.13 -2.86
C GLY A 91 -10.78 -11.27 -2.17
N MET A 92 -10.07 -12.25 -1.59
CA MET A 92 -10.67 -13.28 -0.73
C MET A 92 -10.94 -12.80 0.70
N ALA A 93 -10.25 -11.76 1.16
CA ALA A 93 -10.27 -11.28 2.54
C ALA A 93 -11.01 -9.94 2.73
N PHE A 94 -11.12 -9.13 1.67
CA PHE A 94 -11.67 -7.78 1.69
C PHE A 94 -12.68 -7.57 0.57
N THR A 95 -13.67 -6.71 0.80
CA THR A 95 -14.62 -6.29 -0.24
C THR A 95 -14.18 -4.93 -0.77
N PHE A 96 -13.72 -4.89 -2.01
CA PHE A 96 -13.34 -3.64 -2.69
C PHE A 96 -13.68 -3.69 -4.17
N VAL A 97 -13.71 -2.52 -4.80
CA VAL A 97 -13.76 -2.38 -6.25
C VAL A 97 -12.40 -1.88 -6.73
N GLU A 98 -11.72 -2.68 -7.54
CA GLU A 98 -10.54 -2.20 -8.27
C GLU A 98 -10.99 -1.45 -9.54
N LYS A 99 -10.55 -0.20 -9.69
CA LYS A 99 -10.88 0.64 -10.85
C LYS A 99 -9.77 1.63 -11.18
N GLU A 100 -9.79 2.19 -12.37
CA GLU A 100 -8.95 3.37 -12.68
C GLU A 100 -9.37 4.55 -11.80
N PHE A 101 -8.37 5.33 -11.38
CA PHE A 101 -8.59 6.57 -10.65
C PHE A 101 -9.52 7.48 -11.46
N PRO A 102 -10.68 7.86 -10.91
CA PRO A 102 -11.64 8.66 -11.67
C PRO A 102 -11.07 10.04 -12.00
N ALA A 103 -11.00 10.40 -13.29
CA ALA A 103 -10.54 11.72 -13.74
C ALA A 103 -11.36 12.87 -13.11
N ALA A 104 -12.63 12.63 -12.79
CA ALA A 104 -13.50 13.60 -12.12
C ALA A 104 -13.07 13.93 -10.67
N TRP A 105 -12.19 13.13 -10.07
CA TRP A 105 -11.65 13.36 -8.72
C TRP A 105 -10.34 14.17 -8.76
N GLU A 106 -9.76 14.41 -9.94
CA GLU A 106 -8.62 15.31 -10.06
C GLU A 106 -9.07 16.76 -9.76
N PRO A 107 -8.31 17.52 -8.97
CA PRO A 107 -8.61 18.93 -8.78
C PRO A 107 -8.56 19.62 -10.15
N ALA A 108 -9.61 20.38 -10.48
CA ALA A 108 -9.67 21.12 -11.73
C ALA A 108 -8.40 21.95 -11.90
N GLU A 109 -7.73 21.84 -13.05
CA GLU A 109 -6.55 22.63 -13.34
C GLU A 109 -6.88 24.12 -13.13
N PRO A 110 -6.04 24.86 -12.38
CA PRO A 110 -6.24 26.29 -12.24
C PRO A 110 -6.11 26.95 -13.62
N VAL A 111 -7.18 27.63 -14.04
CA VAL A 111 -7.26 28.42 -15.28
C VAL A 111 -6.40 29.68 -15.19
#